data_AF-A0A3N4L072-F1
#
_entry.id   AF-A0A3N4L072-F1
#
_cell.length_a   1.000
_cell.length_b   1.000
_cell.length_c   1.000
_cell.angle_alpha   90.00
_cell.angle_beta   90.00
_cell.angle_gamma   90.00
#
_symmetry.space_group_name_H-M   'P 1'
#
loop_
_entity.id
_entity.type
_entity.pdbx_description
1 polymer ?
#
loop_
_entity_poly.entity_id
_entity_poly.type
_entity_poly.pdbx_seq_one_letter_code
_entity_poly.pdbx_strand_id
1 'polypeptide(L)'
;SLQIKQPQLQIARSYTPLPPHDNGTIRLLIKKEPGGEMSRYLYSLPEGATVELRGPQIDYAYTPRDLSGERKVVFIAGGTGIAPALQVASSLLGGEGKERAEILWAVRRREETLGAMADEVARLVGRVDPRGVGRLVVRVFVDGEGGIGVRDVEAAVGGGARVFVSGPEGFVGWIAGPKDFRDGREEQGPVGGMVGSVLRKGGDVEVFKL
;
A
#
# COMPACT_ATOMS: atom_id res chain seq x y z
N SER A 1 -8.24 -5.11 6.17
CA SER A 1 -7.18 -5.71 6.99
C SER A 1 -7.66 -6.95 7.76
N LEU A 2 -6.73 -7.73 8.33
CA LEU A 2 -6.95 -8.79 9.32
C LEU A 2 -6.30 -8.38 10.64
N GLN A 3 -6.96 -8.60 11.76
CA GLN A 3 -6.38 -8.37 13.09
C GLN A 3 -5.71 -9.64 13.59
N ILE A 4 -4.44 -9.52 14.00
CA ILE A 4 -3.75 -10.56 14.76
C ILE A 4 -3.74 -10.17 16.23
N LYS A 5 -4.04 -11.11 17.11
CA LYS A 5 -3.98 -10.91 18.56
C LYS A 5 -2.66 -11.40 19.13
N GLN A 6 -2.10 -10.63 20.05
CA GLN A 6 -1.04 -11.05 20.96
C GLN A 6 -1.68 -11.40 22.30
N PRO A 7 -1.75 -12.69 22.67
CA PRO A 7 -2.53 -13.12 23.83
C PRO A 7 -1.92 -12.70 25.17
N GLN A 8 -0.61 -12.54 25.28
CA GLN A 8 0.03 -12.20 26.56
C GLN A 8 -0.23 -10.75 26.99
N LEU A 9 -0.34 -9.83 26.04
CA LEU A 9 -0.58 -8.41 26.31
C LEU A 9 -2.02 -7.99 26.00
N GLN A 10 -2.86 -8.90 25.51
CA GLN A 10 -4.24 -8.62 25.09
C GLN A 10 -4.34 -7.46 24.09
N ILE A 11 -3.34 -7.29 23.23
CA ILE A 11 -3.35 -6.30 22.15
C ILE A 11 -3.64 -6.95 20.81
N ALA A 12 -4.24 -6.20 19.88
CA ALA A 12 -4.44 -6.59 18.49
C ALA A 12 -3.86 -5.55 17.53
N ARG A 13 -3.41 -6.00 16.37
CA ARG A 13 -2.92 -5.12 15.29
C ARG A 13 -3.45 -5.58 13.94
N SER A 14 -3.82 -4.60 13.12
CA SER A 14 -4.30 -4.82 11.75
C SER A 14 -3.13 -5.00 10.79
N TYR A 15 -3.23 -6.01 9.94
CA TYR A 15 -2.32 -6.29 8.84
C TYR A 15 -3.11 -6.44 7.55
N THR A 16 -2.65 -5.83 6.47
CA THR A 16 -3.26 -6.03 5.15
C THR A 16 -2.71 -7.31 4.53
N PRO A 17 -3.57 -8.27 4.16
CA PRO A 17 -3.12 -9.45 3.44
C PRO A 17 -2.47 -9.09 2.12
N LEU A 18 -1.43 -9.82 1.73
CA LEU A 18 -0.95 -9.81 0.36
C LEU A 18 -2.02 -10.45 -0.55
N PRO A 19 -1.99 -10.19 -1.87
CA PRO A 19 -2.89 -10.83 -2.82
C PRO A 19 -2.95 -12.35 -2.62
N PRO A 20 -4.13 -12.98 -2.74
CA PRO A 20 -4.25 -14.41 -2.50
C PRO A 20 -3.44 -15.22 -3.52
N HIS A 21 -2.98 -16.39 -3.06
CA HIS A 21 -2.53 -17.48 -3.92
C HIS A 21 -3.65 -18.53 -3.99
N ASP A 22 -3.69 -19.33 -5.06
CA ASP A 22 -4.72 -20.38 -5.27
C ASP A 22 -4.54 -21.62 -4.37
N ASN A 23 -3.88 -21.45 -3.22
CA ASN A 23 -3.49 -22.51 -2.29
C ASN A 23 -4.16 -22.37 -0.90
N GLY A 24 -5.09 -21.43 -0.73
CA GLY A 24 -5.82 -21.22 0.52
C GLY A 24 -5.00 -20.58 1.66
N THR A 25 -3.80 -20.06 1.36
CA THR A 25 -2.94 -19.43 2.38
C THR A 25 -3.17 -17.93 2.49
N ILE A 26 -3.12 -17.42 3.72
CA ILE A 26 -3.07 -15.98 4.00
C ILE A 26 -1.60 -15.59 4.18
N ARG A 27 -1.14 -14.63 3.38
CA ARG A 27 0.23 -14.12 3.44
C ARG A 27 0.19 -12.68 3.94
N LEU A 28 1.07 -12.34 4.88
CA LEU A 28 1.15 -11.01 5.48
C LEU A 28 2.56 -10.46 5.30
N LEU A 29 2.67 -9.15 5.08
CA LEU A 29 3.94 -8.44 5.11
C LEU A 29 4.12 -7.80 6.49
N ILE A 30 5.01 -8.37 7.30
CA ILE A 30 5.26 -7.91 8.67
C ILE A 30 6.71 -7.46 8.75
N LYS A 31 6.91 -6.18 9.09
CA LYS A 31 8.22 -5.65 9.42
C LYS A 31 8.50 -5.83 10.90
N LYS A 32 9.74 -6.22 11.23
CA LYS A 32 10.21 -6.25 12.61
C LYS A 32 10.47 -4.82 13.08
N GLU A 33 9.55 -4.28 13.87
CA GLU A 33 9.70 -2.96 14.47
C GLU A 33 10.53 -3.05 15.76
N PRO A 34 11.63 -2.28 15.89
CA PRO A 34 12.36 -2.16 17.15
C PRO A 34 11.42 -1.68 18.27
N GLY A 35 11.36 -2.44 19.38
CA GLY A 35 10.43 -2.15 20.48
C GLY A 35 8.97 -2.53 20.21
N GLY A 36 8.63 -3.02 19.01
CA GLY A 36 7.25 -3.40 18.67
C GLY A 36 6.82 -4.71 19.33
N GLU A 37 5.82 -4.63 20.22
CA GLU A 37 5.27 -5.79 20.95
C GLU A 37 4.74 -6.88 20.00
N MET A 38 3.87 -6.50 19.07
CA MET A 38 3.26 -7.44 18.13
C MET A 38 4.29 -8.05 17.17
N SER A 39 5.15 -7.23 16.56
CA SER A 39 6.16 -7.77 15.64
C SER A 39 7.15 -8.68 16.35
N ARG A 40 7.55 -8.38 17.60
CA ARG A 40 8.41 -9.27 18.37
C ARG A 40 7.71 -10.59 18.66
N TYR A 41 6.44 -10.56 19.05
CA TYR A 41 5.63 -11.77 19.26
C TYR A 41 5.63 -12.63 18.01
N LEU A 42 5.25 -12.07 16.85
CA LEU A 42 5.15 -12.84 15.60
C LEU A 42 6.50 -13.42 15.14
N TYR A 43 7.60 -12.69 15.33
CA TYR A 43 8.94 -13.20 15.01
C TYR A 43 9.49 -14.22 16.02
N SER A 44 8.86 -14.38 17.18
CA SER A 44 9.25 -15.39 18.18
C SER A 44 8.54 -16.72 18.01
N LEU A 45 7.49 -16.76 17.18
CA LEU A 45 6.72 -17.98 16.95
C LEU A 45 7.50 -18.96 16.06
N PRO A 46 7.55 -20.26 16.42
CA PRO A 46 8.07 -21.27 15.52
C PRO A 46 7.10 -21.52 14.36
N GLU A 47 7.60 -22.14 13.29
CA GLU A 47 6.75 -22.65 12.22
C GLU A 47 5.71 -23.64 12.78
N GLY A 48 4.49 -23.59 12.23
CA GLY A 48 3.35 -24.37 12.71
C GLY A 48 2.64 -23.81 13.96
N ALA A 49 3.13 -22.71 14.54
CA ALA A 49 2.43 -22.04 15.65
C ALA A 49 1.05 -21.53 15.24
N THR A 50 0.09 -21.62 16.15
CA THR A 50 -1.25 -21.06 15.96
C THR A 50 -1.26 -19.57 16.26
N VAL A 51 -1.94 -18.79 15.40
CA VAL A 51 -2.20 -17.37 15.61
C VAL A 51 -3.71 -17.11 15.63
N GLU A 52 -4.18 -16.29 16.57
CA GLU A 52 -5.57 -15.85 16.62
C GLU A 52 -5.79 -14.71 15.62
N LEU A 53 -6.73 -14.91 14.69
CA LEU A 53 -7.10 -13.94 13.66
C LEU A 53 -8.55 -13.48 13.82
N ARG A 54 -8.80 -12.20 13.57
CA ARG A 54 -10.15 -11.61 13.45
C ARG A 54 -10.26 -10.78 12.18
N GLY A 55 -11.36 -10.90 11.44
CA GLY A 55 -11.63 -10.11 10.24
C GLY A 55 -12.33 -10.91 9.14
N PRO A 56 -12.37 -10.37 7.90
CA PRO A 56 -11.74 -9.13 7.47
C PRO A 56 -12.44 -7.88 8.02
N GLN A 57 -11.66 -6.84 8.32
CA GLN A 57 -12.16 -5.47 8.47
C GLN A 57 -11.92 -4.74 7.15
N ILE A 58 -12.97 -4.13 6.59
CA ILE A 58 -12.87 -3.42 5.32
C ILE A 58 -12.66 -1.94 5.65
N ASP A 59 -11.41 -1.49 5.55
CA ASP A 59 -11.04 -0.08 5.76
C ASP A 59 -11.37 0.75 4.50
N TYR A 60 -11.21 0.15 3.32
CA TYR A 60 -11.60 0.70 2.04
C TYR A 60 -12.05 -0.43 1.10
N ALA A 61 -13.24 -0.30 0.51
CA ALA A 61 -13.72 -1.20 -0.52
C ALA A 61 -13.42 -0.59 -1.89
N TYR A 62 -12.51 -1.22 -2.63
CA TYR A 62 -12.23 -0.84 -4.00
C TYR A 62 -13.13 -1.63 -4.95
N THR A 63 -13.91 -0.96 -5.82
CA THR A 63 -14.58 -1.62 -6.93
C THR A 63 -14.05 -1.11 -8.28
N PRO A 64 -13.74 -1.99 -9.25
CA PRO A 64 -13.29 -1.55 -10.57
C PRO A 64 -14.28 -0.62 -11.30
N ARG A 65 -15.57 -0.70 -10.98
CA ARG A 65 -16.60 0.20 -11.53
C ARG A 65 -16.47 1.64 -11.07
N ASP A 66 -15.77 1.88 -9.95
CA ASP A 66 -15.50 3.23 -9.46
C ASP A 66 -14.52 4.00 -10.36
N LEU A 67 -13.87 3.33 -11.34
CA LEU A 67 -12.98 3.94 -12.32
C LEU A 67 -13.69 4.24 -13.65
N SER A 68 -14.91 4.76 -13.64
CA SER A 68 -15.55 5.23 -14.87
C SER A 68 -14.74 6.40 -15.47
N GLY A 69 -13.88 6.09 -16.45
CA GLY A 69 -12.97 7.02 -17.11
C GLY A 69 -11.56 6.46 -17.21
N GLU A 70 -10.79 6.91 -18.21
CA GLU A 70 -9.42 6.45 -18.52
C GLU A 70 -8.36 6.88 -17.46
N ARG A 71 -8.74 7.03 -16.19
CA ARG A 71 -7.84 7.55 -15.16
C ARG A 71 -6.87 6.49 -14.68
N LYS A 72 -5.61 6.88 -14.63
CA LYS A 72 -4.52 6.13 -14.02
C LYS A 72 -4.74 6.02 -12.51
N VAL A 73 -4.43 4.86 -11.94
CA VAL A 73 -4.38 4.66 -10.48
C VAL A 73 -2.93 4.76 -10.02
N VAL A 74 -2.68 5.58 -9.00
CA VAL A 74 -1.35 5.77 -8.42
C VAL A 74 -1.40 5.38 -6.95
N PHE A 75 -0.50 4.51 -6.53
CA PHE A 75 -0.27 4.18 -5.13
C PHE A 75 1.04 4.82 -4.69
N ILE A 76 1.03 5.48 -3.54
CA ILE A 76 2.23 6.00 -2.88
C ILE A 76 2.34 5.29 -1.54
N ALA A 77 3.24 4.33 -1.47
CA ALA A 77 3.34 3.37 -0.37
C ALA A 77 4.64 3.55 0.41
N GLY A 78 4.54 3.63 1.74
CA GLY A 78 5.68 3.67 2.66
C GLY A 78 5.87 2.32 3.36
N GLY A 79 7.05 1.72 3.22
CA GLY A 79 7.40 0.46 3.88
C GLY A 79 6.39 -0.66 3.59
N THR A 80 5.82 -1.25 4.63
CA THR A 80 4.81 -2.32 4.50
C THR A 80 3.45 -1.84 3.96
N GLY A 81 3.27 -0.51 3.83
CA GLY A 81 2.11 0.11 3.17
C GLY A 81 1.93 -0.29 1.69
N ILE A 82 2.89 -0.98 1.09
CA ILE A 82 2.75 -1.58 -0.25
C ILE A 82 1.70 -2.70 -0.30
N ALA A 83 1.41 -3.39 0.81
CA ALA A 83 0.46 -4.51 0.80
C ALA A 83 -0.95 -4.13 0.27
N PRO A 84 -1.61 -3.05 0.75
CA PRO A 84 -2.83 -2.52 0.12
C PRO A 84 -2.70 -2.22 -1.38
N ALA A 85 -1.57 -1.63 -1.80
CA ALA A 85 -1.34 -1.31 -3.20
C ALA A 85 -1.28 -2.57 -4.07
N LEU A 86 -0.64 -3.63 -3.58
CA LEU A 86 -0.58 -4.92 -4.28
C LEU A 86 -1.96 -5.59 -4.35
N GLN A 87 -2.81 -5.46 -3.32
CA GLN A 87 -4.17 -5.99 -3.36
C GLN A 87 -4.99 -5.33 -4.46
N VAL A 88 -5.00 -3.99 -4.51
CA VAL A 88 -5.77 -3.26 -5.52
C VAL A 88 -5.18 -3.48 -6.90
N ALA A 89 -3.85 -3.45 -7.05
CA ALA A 89 -3.19 -3.77 -8.31
C ALA A 89 -3.56 -5.19 -8.79
N SER A 90 -3.50 -6.20 -7.92
CA SER A 90 -3.89 -7.57 -8.30
C SER A 90 -5.35 -7.66 -8.74
N SER A 91 -6.26 -6.89 -8.13
CA SER A 91 -7.67 -6.85 -8.52
C SER A 91 -7.89 -6.16 -9.87
N LEU A 92 -7.26 -5.00 -10.08
CA LEU A 92 -7.26 -4.27 -11.34
C LEU A 92 -6.77 -5.10 -12.51
N LEU A 93 -5.69 -5.84 -12.28
CA LEU A 93 -5.00 -6.63 -13.29
C LEU A 93 -5.66 -7.97 -13.58
N GLY A 94 -6.49 -8.48 -12.66
CA GLY A 94 -7.32 -9.66 -12.89
C GLY A 94 -8.51 -9.42 -13.81
N GLY A 95 -8.87 -8.16 -14.08
CA GLY A 95 -9.96 -7.79 -14.99
C GLY A 95 -9.53 -7.54 -16.44
N GLU A 96 -10.51 -7.56 -17.35
CA GLU A 96 -10.34 -7.29 -18.79
C GLU A 96 -10.16 -5.81 -19.14
N GLY A 97 -10.18 -4.92 -18.14
CA GLY A 97 -10.09 -3.48 -18.34
C GLY A 97 -8.73 -3.00 -18.85
N LYS A 98 -8.67 -1.72 -19.24
CA LYS A 98 -7.47 -1.07 -19.79
C LYS A 98 -6.71 -0.24 -18.75
N GLU A 99 -7.11 -0.33 -17.49
CA GLU A 99 -6.58 0.50 -16.40
C GLU A 99 -5.10 0.20 -16.19
N ARG A 100 -4.38 1.27 -15.83
CA ARG A 100 -2.97 1.23 -15.50
C ARG A 100 -2.78 1.66 -14.06
N ALA A 101 -1.96 0.89 -13.34
CA ALA A 101 -1.54 1.18 -11.98
C ALA A 101 -0.05 1.55 -11.96
N GLU A 102 0.30 2.52 -11.13
CA GLU A 102 1.69 2.81 -10.77
C GLU A 102 1.82 2.80 -9.25
N ILE A 103 2.87 2.14 -8.73
CA ILE A 103 3.20 2.10 -7.32
C ILE A 103 4.54 2.82 -7.12
N LEU A 104 4.52 3.93 -6.40
CA LEU A 104 5.71 4.58 -5.86
C LEU A 104 5.95 4.01 -4.46
N TRP A 105 6.96 3.16 -4.31
CA TRP A 105 7.26 2.46 -3.06
C TRP A 105 8.48 3.06 -2.37
N ALA A 106 8.24 3.81 -1.31
CA ALA A 106 9.27 4.42 -0.48
C ALA A 106 9.68 3.49 0.67
N VAL A 107 10.98 3.24 0.80
CA VAL A 107 11.58 2.43 1.88
C VAL A 107 12.77 3.17 2.49
N ARG A 108 13.12 2.83 3.73
CA ARG A 108 14.29 3.47 4.38
C ARG A 108 15.58 2.90 3.83
N ARG A 109 15.60 1.58 3.59
CA ARG A 109 16.78 0.88 3.09
C ARG A 109 16.39 -0.11 1.99
N ARG A 110 17.29 -0.32 1.03
CA ARG A 110 17.07 -1.20 -0.13
C ARG A 110 16.79 -2.65 0.26
N GLU A 111 17.31 -3.11 1.40
CA GLU A 111 17.09 -4.48 1.87
C GLU A 111 15.62 -4.76 2.22
N GLU A 112 14.82 -3.73 2.47
CA GLU A 112 13.36 -3.86 2.69
C GLU A 112 12.61 -4.32 1.43
N THR A 113 13.23 -4.24 0.25
CA THR A 113 12.63 -4.66 -1.02
C THR A 113 13.13 -6.01 -1.52
N LEU A 114 13.89 -6.76 -0.72
CA LEU A 114 14.52 -8.02 -1.13
C LEU A 114 13.75 -9.26 -0.63
N GLY A 115 14.16 -10.44 -1.10
CA GLY A 115 13.59 -11.73 -0.69
C GLY A 115 12.13 -11.91 -1.12
N ALA A 116 11.29 -12.49 -0.25
CA ALA A 116 9.88 -12.77 -0.53
C ALA A 116 9.08 -11.53 -0.99
N MET A 117 9.51 -10.33 -0.58
CA MET A 117 8.97 -9.06 -1.03
C MET A 117 9.26 -8.79 -2.52
N ALA A 118 10.51 -8.98 -2.94
CA ALA A 118 10.91 -8.87 -4.33
C ALA A 118 10.15 -9.89 -5.18
N ASP A 119 10.04 -11.12 -4.70
CA ASP A 119 9.36 -12.22 -5.41
C ASP A 119 7.86 -11.91 -5.61
N GLU A 120 7.18 -11.37 -4.59
CA GLU A 120 5.77 -11.01 -4.70
C GLU A 120 5.53 -9.85 -5.67
N VAL A 121 6.38 -8.81 -5.61
CA VAL A 121 6.32 -7.69 -6.55
C VAL A 121 6.60 -8.17 -7.98
N ALA A 122 7.66 -8.95 -8.18
CA ALA A 122 8.03 -9.50 -9.47
C ALA A 122 6.94 -10.42 -10.04
N ARG A 123 6.30 -11.25 -9.20
CA ARG A 123 5.17 -12.10 -9.60
C ARG A 123 4.01 -11.27 -10.12
N LEU A 124 3.62 -10.22 -9.41
CA LEU A 124 2.52 -9.36 -9.84
C LEU A 124 2.86 -8.58 -11.11
N VAL A 125 4.08 -8.05 -11.23
CA VAL A 125 4.54 -7.38 -12.46
C VAL A 125 4.58 -8.36 -13.64
N GLY A 126 5.09 -9.58 -13.42
CA GLY A 126 5.22 -10.62 -14.45
C GLY A 126 3.89 -11.21 -14.92
N ARG A 127 2.87 -11.30 -14.05
CA ARG A 127 1.51 -11.73 -14.44
C ARG A 127 0.84 -10.82 -15.47
N VAL A 128 1.31 -9.58 -15.57
CA VAL A 128 0.66 -8.49 -16.27
C VAL A 128 1.20 -8.32 -17.68
N ASP A 129 2.36 -8.91 -17.97
CA ASP A 129 3.08 -8.56 -19.19
C ASP A 129 3.80 -9.72 -19.90
N PRO A 130 3.13 -10.45 -20.81
CA PRO A 130 3.78 -11.32 -21.78
C PRO A 130 4.32 -10.56 -23.03
N ARG A 131 4.05 -9.24 -23.20
CA ARG A 131 4.24 -8.51 -24.47
C ARG A 131 4.93 -7.13 -24.37
N GLY A 132 5.42 -6.72 -23.21
CA GLY A 132 6.23 -5.52 -22.96
C GLY A 132 5.51 -4.18 -22.77
N VAL A 133 4.21 -4.12 -22.43
CA VAL A 133 3.51 -2.83 -22.22
C VAL A 133 2.74 -2.82 -20.89
N GLY A 134 3.50 -2.89 -19.78
CA GLY A 134 3.00 -3.11 -18.43
C GLY A 134 1.82 -2.23 -17.98
N ARG A 135 0.72 -2.89 -17.56
CA ARG A 135 -0.41 -2.26 -16.84
C ARG A 135 -0.08 -1.97 -15.37
N LEU A 136 1.06 -2.44 -14.86
CA LEU A 136 1.58 -2.14 -13.53
C LEU A 136 3.05 -1.72 -13.60
N VAL A 137 3.34 -0.54 -13.08
CA VAL A 137 4.71 -0.04 -12.90
C VAL A 137 4.98 0.08 -11.40
N VAL A 138 6.12 -0.44 -10.93
CA VAL A 138 6.56 -0.28 -9.54
C VAL A 138 7.90 0.45 -9.54
N ARG A 139 7.96 1.62 -8.89
CA ARG A 139 9.19 2.39 -8.71
C ARG A 139 9.57 2.39 -7.24
N VAL A 140 10.80 2.05 -6.94
CA VAL A 140 11.33 2.03 -5.58
C VAL A 140 12.11 3.30 -5.31
N PHE A 141 11.81 3.94 -4.19
CA PHE A 141 12.53 5.11 -3.68
C PHE A 141 13.15 4.74 -2.34
N VAL A 142 14.45 4.91 -2.20
CA VAL A 142 15.19 4.59 -0.97
C VAL A 142 15.62 5.89 -0.31
N ASP A 143 15.32 6.09 0.97
CA ASP A 143 15.67 7.33 1.69
C ASP A 143 17.17 7.66 1.58
N GLY A 144 18.04 6.65 1.74
CA GLY A 144 19.48 6.79 1.61
C GLY A 144 19.98 7.13 0.19
N GLU A 145 19.11 7.08 -0.81
CA GLU A 145 19.41 7.36 -2.22
C GLU A 145 18.68 8.64 -2.72
N GLY A 146 18.15 9.45 -1.80
CA GLY A 146 17.44 10.70 -2.09
C GLY A 146 15.93 10.64 -1.83
N GLY A 147 15.37 9.45 -1.62
CA GLY A 147 13.96 9.25 -1.29
C GLY A 147 13.00 9.64 -2.40
N ILE A 148 11.70 9.63 -2.09
CA ILE A 148 10.65 10.11 -3.00
C ILE A 148 10.53 11.63 -2.91
N GLY A 149 10.47 12.32 -4.05
CA GLY A 149 10.33 13.77 -4.13
C GLY A 149 9.00 14.23 -4.74
N VAL A 150 8.72 15.52 -4.59
CA VAL A 150 7.50 16.14 -5.18
C VAL A 150 7.45 16.00 -6.70
N ARG A 151 8.61 15.98 -7.38
CA ARG A 151 8.71 15.78 -8.83
C ARG A 151 8.30 14.38 -9.25
N ASP A 152 8.61 13.37 -8.44
CA ASP A 152 8.20 11.98 -8.70
C ASP A 152 6.69 11.82 -8.55
N VAL A 153 6.13 12.44 -7.51
CA VAL A 153 4.67 12.50 -7.32
C VAL A 153 4.01 13.23 -8.48
N GLU A 154 4.52 14.39 -8.89
CA GLU A 154 4.01 15.17 -10.01
C GLU A 154 4.03 14.38 -11.33
N ALA A 155 5.14 13.68 -11.61
CA ALA A 155 5.25 12.83 -12.79
C ALA A 155 4.26 11.64 -12.77
N ALA A 156 3.96 11.09 -11.60
CA ALA A 156 3.01 9.98 -11.48
C ALA A 156 1.56 10.42 -11.61
N VAL A 157 1.18 11.56 -11.03
CA VAL A 157 -0.22 12.01 -10.92
C VAL A 157 -0.63 13.03 -12.00
N GLY A 158 0.33 13.62 -12.72
CA GLY A 158 0.06 14.61 -13.76
C GLY A 158 -0.89 14.08 -14.86
N GLY A 159 -1.86 14.90 -15.25
CA GLY A 159 -2.90 14.54 -16.23
C GLY A 159 -4.19 13.95 -15.63
N GLY A 160 -4.25 13.79 -14.30
CA GLY A 160 -5.43 13.30 -13.58
C GLY A 160 -5.30 11.83 -13.17
N ALA A 161 -5.54 11.55 -11.89
CA ALA A 161 -5.31 10.23 -11.31
C ALA A 161 -6.18 10.00 -10.08
N ARG A 162 -6.41 8.72 -9.73
CA ARG A 162 -6.84 8.35 -8.39
C ARG A 162 -5.62 7.93 -7.58
N VAL A 163 -5.33 8.66 -6.51
CA VAL A 163 -4.14 8.50 -5.68
C VAL A 163 -4.51 7.82 -4.36
N PHE A 164 -3.84 6.73 -4.06
CA PHE A 164 -3.93 6.04 -2.78
C PHE A 164 -2.61 6.20 -2.04
N VAL A 165 -2.66 6.57 -0.77
CA VAL A 165 -1.47 6.75 0.07
C VAL A 165 -1.56 5.86 1.28
N SER A 166 -0.55 5.03 1.51
CA SER A 166 -0.53 4.03 2.58
C SER A 166 0.85 3.94 3.21
N GLY A 167 0.91 3.90 4.53
CA GLY A 167 2.18 3.80 5.26
C GLY A 167 2.07 4.33 6.68
N PRO A 168 3.20 4.51 7.39
CA PRO A 168 3.21 5.16 8.69
C PRO A 168 2.55 6.55 8.64
N GLU A 169 1.91 6.97 9.73
CA GLU A 169 1.17 8.24 9.79
C GLU A 169 2.01 9.45 9.33
N GLY A 170 3.27 9.54 9.77
CA GLY A 170 4.18 10.60 9.32
C GLY A 170 4.48 10.57 7.82
N PHE A 171 4.53 9.39 7.21
CA PHE A 171 4.68 9.24 5.76
C PHE A 171 3.41 9.70 5.03
N VAL A 172 2.22 9.26 5.49
CA VAL A 172 0.93 9.67 4.92
C VAL A 172 0.77 11.19 5.01
N GLY A 173 1.09 11.79 6.16
CA GLY A 173 1.05 13.23 6.38
C GLY A 173 1.97 14.00 5.43
N TRP A 174 3.19 13.50 5.21
CA TRP A 174 4.16 14.12 4.31
C TRP A 174 3.75 14.05 2.83
N ILE A 175 3.16 12.93 2.41
CA ILE A 175 2.71 12.74 1.02
C ILE A 175 1.38 13.46 0.74
N ALA A 176 0.37 13.31 1.59
CA ALA A 176 -1.01 13.72 1.29
C ALA A 176 -1.70 14.55 2.38
N GLY A 177 -0.98 14.96 3.43
CA GLY A 177 -1.56 15.68 4.57
C GLY A 177 -2.20 14.77 5.61
N PRO A 178 -2.55 15.32 6.79
CA PRO A 178 -3.01 14.54 7.95
C PRO A 178 -4.35 13.84 7.68
N LYS A 179 -4.61 12.74 8.39
CA LYS A 179 -5.96 12.19 8.56
C LYS A 179 -6.65 12.95 9.71
N ASP A 180 -7.98 12.97 9.69
CA ASP A 180 -8.76 13.53 10.80
C ASP A 180 -9.12 12.41 11.78
N PHE A 181 -9.33 12.76 13.05
CA PHE A 181 -9.85 11.84 14.05
C PHE A 181 -11.18 12.39 14.59
N ARG A 182 -12.28 11.66 14.34
CA ARG A 182 -13.64 12.04 14.76
C ARG A 182 -14.35 10.83 15.34
N ASP A 183 -15.05 11.02 16.45
CA ASP A 183 -15.85 9.98 17.10
C ASP A 183 -15.12 8.63 17.31
N GLY A 184 -13.83 8.70 17.66
CA GLY A 184 -13.02 7.51 17.91
C GLY A 184 -12.56 6.76 16.65
N ARG A 185 -12.70 7.37 15.46
CA ARG A 185 -12.33 6.79 14.16
C ARG A 185 -11.44 7.75 13.37
N GLU A 186 -10.52 7.17 12.61
CA GLU A 186 -9.78 7.90 11.59
C GLU A 186 -10.68 8.13 10.36
N GLU A 187 -10.69 9.36 9.87
CA GLU A 187 -11.39 9.79 8.66
C GLU A 187 -10.42 10.44 7.67
N GLN A 188 -10.86 10.60 6.42
CA GLN A 188 -10.10 11.37 5.43
C GLN A 188 -10.00 12.83 5.89
N GLY A 189 -8.78 13.28 6.19
CA GLY A 189 -8.49 14.69 6.46
C GLY A 189 -8.14 15.48 5.19
N PRO A 190 -7.86 16.79 5.31
CA PRO A 190 -7.57 17.65 4.16
C PRO A 190 -6.38 17.16 3.33
N VAL A 191 -6.48 17.30 2.00
CA VAL A 191 -5.38 16.95 1.10
C VAL A 191 -4.28 18.01 1.18
N GLY A 192 -3.08 17.58 1.56
CA GLY A 192 -1.89 18.40 1.74
C GLY A 192 -0.63 17.68 1.24
N GLY A 193 0.52 18.01 1.84
CA GLY A 193 1.80 17.37 1.50
C GLY A 193 2.24 17.58 0.05
N MET A 194 2.97 16.61 -0.49
CA MET A 194 3.39 16.62 -1.90
C MET A 194 2.21 16.60 -2.87
N VAL A 195 1.22 15.74 -2.64
CA VAL A 195 0.05 15.61 -3.51
C VAL A 195 -0.76 16.92 -3.56
N GLY A 196 -0.98 17.55 -2.40
CA GLY A 196 -1.60 18.87 -2.33
C GLY A 196 -0.80 19.95 -3.06
N SER A 197 0.53 19.82 -3.11
CA SER A 197 1.40 20.73 -3.88
C SER A 197 1.28 20.55 -5.39
N VAL A 198 1.06 19.32 -5.85
CA VAL A 198 0.76 19.04 -7.25
C VAL A 198 -0.64 19.55 -7.63
N LEU A 199 -1.65 19.30 -6.80
CA LEU A 199 -3.03 19.75 -7.02
C LEU A 199 -3.16 21.28 -7.20
N ARG A 200 -2.34 22.08 -6.50
CA ARG A 200 -2.33 23.55 -6.68
C ARG A 200 -1.91 23.99 -8.08
N LYS A 201 -1.22 23.14 -8.84
CA LYS A 201 -0.83 23.40 -10.23
C LYS A 201 -1.93 23.03 -11.24
N GLY A 202 -3.05 22.48 -10.75
CA GLY A 202 -4.16 21.99 -11.57
C GLY A 202 -4.12 20.47 -11.78
N GLY A 203 -5.25 19.89 -12.16
CA GLY A 203 -5.43 18.47 -12.40
C GLY A 203 -6.61 17.89 -11.62
N ASP A 204 -7.20 16.85 -12.18
CA ASP A 204 -8.33 16.14 -11.58
C ASP A 204 -7.82 14.92 -10.81
N VAL A 205 -7.45 15.13 -9.54
CA VAL A 205 -6.86 14.10 -8.68
C VAL A 205 -7.75 13.84 -7.46
N GLU A 206 -8.18 12.59 -7.31
CA GLU A 206 -8.87 12.11 -6.11
C GLU A 206 -7.86 11.43 -5.20
N VAL A 207 -7.87 11.74 -3.90
CA VAL A 207 -6.86 11.25 -2.94
C VAL A 207 -7.51 10.46 -1.82
N PHE A 208 -7.00 9.27 -1.56
CA PHE A 208 -7.44 8.35 -0.51
C PHE A 208 -6.25 7.96 0.37
N LYS A 209 -6.36 8.21 1.68
CA LYS A 209 -5.36 7.83 2.68
C LYS A 209 -5.82 6.53 3.35
N LEU A 210 -5.10 5.44 3.13
CA LEU A 210 -5.42 4.11 3.67
C LEU A 210 -4.85 3.94 5.09
#